data_AF-A0A6I1KFH9-F1
#
_entry.id   AF-A0A6I1KFH9-F1
#
_cell.length_a   1.000
_cell.length_b   1.000
_cell.length_c   1.000
_cell.angle_alpha   90.00
_cell.angle_beta   90.00
_cell.angle_gamma   90.00
#
_symmetry.space_group_name_H-M   'P 1'
#
loop_
_entity.id
_entity.type
_entity.pdbx_description
1 polymer ?
#
loop_
_entity_poly.entity_id
_entity_poly.type
_entity_poly.pdbx_seq_one_letter_code
_entity_poly.pdbx_strand_id
1 'polypeptide(L)'
;MLRLLTIVALLLTAQFSDAADNCRSCHENRQTMETSGYGHFTVTQKEVETQSRMPATCSGCHLGDPAAASKEKAHKGLARLLVTRKKGFVTDTAPRTMPLEFGSNPMNRIFVSTAKDGKNVRDSSVAALSWHDKLPDTLTQDFETMRKTCGACHEKEFAEFSRSTMASNGKQSQYKGWLDEKRGPHNCGPWFEGNLERMQATTAVPMTKAGNAVNQKACNTCHVGCLDCHFNPQPKNPTDPTMGSHTFSKTPPSLSCYGNGRTSICHAGPEDRRRGAGYYGGPFSFPEGNEPDIHLRAKVECLDCHESTRQNKSIGHGMVKRQAGESCVRCHAAAVQSHALSFHRKLACEACHIQRVAGYQGTYWGPGKMAGAETPYFKYKAYYGIMAEPFLIKDQKGRWIPVKPFPMAVMNQKESPFIPGLKWRYPVNLPDLQRTDDAWAYVGLADGLPENNKALLWIQLDKMSHKLGGSRSCDSCHASADGSQRQTVTWEYSDPGALPFSGGHSVVADKT
;
A
#
# COMPACT_ATOMS: atom_id res chain seq x y z
N MET A 1 -65.03 24.29 -20.02
CA MET A 1 -63.75 24.73 -20.63
C MET A 1 -62.66 24.92 -19.57
N LEU A 2 -62.31 23.88 -18.81
CA LEU A 2 -61.28 23.99 -17.76
C LEU A 2 -60.69 22.61 -17.41
N ARG A 3 -60.13 21.91 -18.40
CA ARG A 3 -59.41 20.62 -18.21
C ARG A 3 -58.23 20.44 -19.17
N LEU A 4 -57.64 21.52 -19.64
CA LEU A 4 -56.62 21.46 -20.69
C LEU A 4 -55.48 22.46 -20.43
N LEU A 5 -54.85 22.45 -19.25
CA LEU A 5 -53.66 23.29 -19.02
C LEU A 5 -52.68 22.83 -17.93
N THR A 6 -52.84 21.63 -17.36
CA THR A 6 -51.99 21.18 -16.22
C THR A 6 -51.24 19.87 -16.48
N ILE A 7 -51.03 19.49 -17.76
CA ILE A 7 -50.29 18.26 -18.16
C ILE A 7 -49.00 18.60 -18.95
N VAL A 8 -48.59 19.87 -19.05
CA VAL A 8 -47.37 20.25 -19.78
C VAL A 8 -46.18 20.60 -18.87
N ALA A 9 -46.38 20.66 -17.55
CA ALA A 9 -45.30 21.04 -16.61
C ALA A 9 -44.52 19.86 -15.99
N LEU A 10 -44.72 18.62 -16.47
CA LEU A 10 -44.09 17.40 -15.92
C LEU A 10 -43.25 16.60 -16.94
N LEU A 11 -42.70 17.30 -17.95
CA LEU A 11 -41.75 16.76 -18.93
C LEU A 11 -40.46 17.59 -18.98
N LEU A 12 -40.02 18.10 -17.83
CA LEU A 12 -38.61 18.46 -17.60
C LEU A 12 -37.90 17.24 -16.99
N THR A 13 -37.94 16.11 -17.69
CA THR A 13 -36.83 15.19 -17.60
C THR A 13 -35.64 15.97 -18.14
N ALA A 14 -34.65 16.23 -17.29
CA ALA A 14 -33.34 16.65 -17.72
C ALA A 14 -32.79 15.54 -18.64
N GLN A 15 -33.14 15.60 -19.93
CA GLN A 15 -32.34 15.02 -20.98
C GLN A 15 -31.02 15.80 -20.90
N PHE A 16 -30.07 15.29 -20.14
CA PHE A 16 -28.67 15.54 -20.43
C PHE A 16 -28.51 15.08 -21.88
N SER A 17 -28.54 16.04 -22.81
CA SER A 17 -28.15 15.76 -24.17
C SER A 17 -26.71 15.27 -24.10
N ASP A 18 -26.47 14.01 -24.45
CA ASP A 18 -25.15 13.53 -24.81
C ASP A 18 -24.65 14.44 -25.94
N ALA A 19 -23.95 15.52 -25.58
CA ALA A 19 -23.15 16.26 -26.53
C ALA A 19 -22.23 15.21 -27.18
N ALA A 20 -22.36 15.03 -28.49
CA ALA A 20 -21.76 13.93 -29.23
C ALA A 20 -20.30 13.73 -28.78
N ASP A 21 -20.04 12.65 -28.02
CA ASP A 21 -18.71 12.32 -27.56
C ASP A 21 -17.90 11.84 -28.78
N ASN A 22 -17.22 12.77 -29.46
CA ASN A 22 -16.47 12.45 -30.68
C ASN A 22 -15.33 11.47 -30.41
N CYS A 23 -14.95 11.20 -29.15
CA CYS A 23 -14.02 10.12 -28.82
C CYS A 23 -14.51 8.78 -29.40
N ARG A 24 -15.84 8.55 -29.42
CA ARG A 24 -16.44 7.33 -29.97
C ARG A 24 -16.24 7.20 -31.47
N SER A 25 -16.29 8.31 -32.21
CA SER A 25 -16.13 8.26 -33.68
C SER A 25 -14.76 7.71 -34.10
N CYS A 26 -13.72 7.93 -33.28
CA CYS A 26 -12.40 7.34 -33.48
C CYS A 26 -12.26 5.98 -32.81
N HIS A 27 -12.58 5.86 -31.51
CA HIS A 27 -12.26 4.66 -30.73
C HIS A 27 -13.17 3.46 -31.00
N GLU A 28 -14.39 3.68 -31.50
CA GLU A 28 -15.26 2.58 -31.96
C GLU A 28 -14.88 2.10 -33.37
N ASN A 29 -14.11 2.89 -34.12
CA ASN A 29 -13.67 2.56 -35.47
C ASN A 29 -12.31 1.86 -35.46
N ARG A 30 -12.35 0.52 -35.52
CA ARG A 30 -11.16 -0.32 -35.56
C ARG A 30 -10.17 0.06 -36.67
N GLN A 31 -10.67 0.32 -37.88
CA GLN A 31 -9.81 0.66 -39.02
C GLN A 31 -9.06 1.97 -38.77
N THR A 32 -9.76 3.01 -38.29
CA THR A 32 -9.14 4.28 -37.91
C THR A 32 -8.04 4.09 -36.85
N MET A 33 -8.30 3.29 -35.82
CA MET A 33 -7.33 3.02 -34.75
C MET A 33 -6.13 2.20 -35.24
N GLU A 34 -6.34 1.20 -36.10
CA GLU A 34 -5.27 0.39 -36.69
C GLU A 34 -4.38 1.21 -37.63
N THR A 35 -4.96 2.01 -38.54
CA THR A 35 -4.21 2.91 -39.42
C THR A 35 -3.40 3.95 -38.63
N SER A 36 -3.89 4.35 -37.45
CA SER A 36 -3.18 5.27 -36.57
C SER A 36 -2.08 4.59 -35.73
N GLY A 37 -1.92 3.26 -35.80
CA GLY A 37 -0.96 2.50 -35.00
C GLY A 37 -1.40 2.19 -33.57
N TYR A 38 -2.68 2.42 -33.24
CA TYR A 38 -3.24 2.32 -31.89
C TYR A 38 -4.44 1.36 -31.81
N GLY A 39 -4.48 0.33 -32.66
CA GLY A 39 -5.62 -0.61 -32.75
C GLY A 39 -6.03 -1.24 -31.42
N HIS A 40 -5.09 -1.39 -30.46
CA HIS A 40 -5.36 -1.89 -29.11
C HIS A 40 -6.17 -0.95 -28.21
N PHE A 41 -6.39 0.30 -28.63
CA PHE A 41 -7.30 1.26 -28.00
C PHE A 41 -8.69 1.28 -28.65
N THR A 42 -9.00 0.35 -29.55
CA THR A 42 -10.35 0.17 -30.09
C THR A 42 -11.28 -0.34 -29.00
N VAL A 43 -12.32 0.42 -28.69
CA VAL A 43 -13.31 0.09 -27.66
C VAL A 43 -14.65 0.75 -27.99
N THR A 44 -15.74 0.05 -27.72
CA THR A 44 -17.10 0.59 -27.84
C THR A 44 -17.64 1.10 -26.52
N GLN A 45 -18.53 2.09 -26.56
CA GLN A 45 -19.25 2.57 -25.37
C GLN A 45 -19.97 1.41 -24.65
N LYS A 46 -20.59 0.49 -25.43
CA LYS A 46 -21.23 -0.71 -24.89
C LYS A 46 -20.26 -1.61 -24.12
N GLU A 47 -19.03 -1.79 -24.63
CA GLU A 47 -17.99 -2.53 -23.90
C GLU A 47 -17.60 -1.81 -22.61
N VAL A 48 -17.44 -0.48 -22.64
CA VAL A 48 -17.11 0.31 -21.44
C VAL A 48 -18.21 0.17 -20.39
N GLU A 49 -19.47 0.35 -20.76
CA GLU A 49 -20.63 0.22 -19.84
C GLU A 49 -20.73 -1.20 -19.27
N THR A 50 -20.50 -2.22 -20.11
CA THR A 50 -20.56 -3.63 -19.67
C THR A 50 -19.43 -3.98 -18.69
N GLN A 51 -18.20 -3.53 -18.98
CA GLN A 51 -17.03 -3.82 -18.14
C GLN A 51 -17.04 -3.01 -16.84
N SER A 52 -17.39 -1.73 -16.93
CA SER A 52 -17.37 -0.81 -15.79
C SER A 52 -18.60 -0.91 -14.91
N ARG A 53 -19.73 -1.37 -15.49
CA ARG A 53 -21.06 -1.38 -14.86
C ARG A 53 -21.52 0.01 -14.44
N MET A 54 -21.06 1.02 -15.17
CA MET A 54 -21.38 2.43 -14.94
C MET A 54 -21.82 3.07 -16.28
N PRO A 55 -22.83 3.95 -16.27
CA PRO A 55 -23.22 4.73 -17.45
C PRO A 55 -22.27 5.93 -17.64
N ALA A 56 -20.96 5.67 -17.71
CA ALA A 56 -19.93 6.70 -17.78
C ALA A 56 -19.48 6.93 -19.23
N THR A 57 -19.32 8.20 -19.62
CA THR A 57 -18.77 8.57 -20.92
C THR A 57 -17.23 8.51 -20.92
N CYS A 58 -16.63 8.38 -22.10
CA CYS A 58 -15.18 8.41 -22.28
C CYS A 58 -14.59 9.70 -21.67
N SER A 59 -15.17 10.84 -22.03
CA SER A 59 -14.77 12.16 -21.53
C SER A 59 -14.97 12.34 -20.02
N GLY A 60 -16.01 11.74 -19.43
CA GLY A 60 -16.24 11.77 -17.98
C GLY A 60 -15.15 11.04 -17.16
N CYS A 61 -14.60 9.94 -17.70
CA CYS A 61 -13.55 9.17 -17.03
C CYS A 61 -12.13 9.61 -17.41
N HIS A 62 -11.93 10.14 -18.62
CA HIS A 62 -10.61 10.45 -19.15
C HIS A 62 -10.34 11.96 -19.33
N LEU A 63 -11.30 12.85 -19.10
CA LEU A 63 -11.14 14.30 -19.12
C LEU A 63 -10.62 14.90 -20.45
N GLY A 64 -10.79 14.18 -21.56
CA GLY A 64 -10.53 14.70 -22.91
C GLY A 64 -11.61 15.67 -23.36
N ASP A 65 -11.35 16.41 -24.44
CA ASP A 65 -12.35 17.29 -25.08
C ASP A 65 -13.21 16.49 -26.07
N PRO A 66 -14.48 16.16 -25.74
CA PRO A 66 -15.35 15.37 -26.60
C PRO A 66 -15.81 16.13 -27.86
N ALA A 67 -15.68 17.46 -27.90
CA ALA A 67 -16.09 18.27 -29.06
C ALA A 67 -14.98 18.39 -30.11
N ALA A 68 -13.74 18.13 -29.74
CA ALA A 68 -12.60 18.28 -30.64
C ALA A 68 -12.51 17.14 -31.67
N ALA A 69 -12.38 17.51 -32.95
CA ALA A 69 -12.20 16.55 -34.05
C ALA A 69 -10.75 16.08 -34.24
N SER A 70 -9.76 16.84 -33.75
CA SER A 70 -8.34 16.47 -33.90
C SER A 70 -7.82 15.75 -32.65
N LYS A 71 -6.96 14.74 -32.87
CA LYS A 71 -6.33 13.94 -31.81
C LYS A 71 -5.66 14.79 -30.73
N GLU A 72 -4.91 15.81 -31.13
CA GLU A 72 -4.13 16.65 -30.22
C GLU A 72 -5.04 17.48 -29.31
N LYS A 73 -6.15 17.99 -29.85
CA LYS A 73 -7.12 18.79 -29.10
C LYS A 73 -7.97 17.89 -28.20
N ALA A 74 -8.48 16.77 -28.71
CA ALA A 74 -9.28 15.81 -27.96
C ALA A 74 -8.51 15.22 -26.76
N HIS A 75 -7.20 14.99 -26.91
CA HIS A 75 -6.37 14.41 -25.84
C HIS A 75 -5.66 15.44 -24.95
N LYS A 76 -5.92 16.74 -25.12
CA LYS A 76 -5.34 17.77 -24.27
C LYS A 76 -5.87 17.60 -22.84
N GLY A 77 -4.98 17.37 -21.88
CA GLY A 77 -5.35 17.15 -20.47
C GLY A 77 -5.90 15.75 -20.16
N LEU A 78 -5.86 14.81 -21.12
CA LEU A 78 -6.41 13.47 -20.95
C LEU A 78 -5.76 12.69 -19.79
N ALA A 79 -6.61 12.26 -18.85
CA ALA A 79 -6.32 11.32 -17.78
C ALA A 79 -6.01 9.92 -18.35
N ARG A 80 -4.81 9.42 -18.02
CA ARG A 80 -4.24 8.20 -18.61
C ARG A 80 -3.41 7.41 -17.59
N LEU A 81 -3.07 6.16 -17.94
CA LEU A 81 -2.10 5.36 -17.16
C LEU A 81 -0.78 6.13 -17.00
N LEU A 82 -0.25 6.14 -15.79
CA LEU A 82 1.01 6.77 -15.42
C LEU A 82 2.09 5.69 -15.32
N VAL A 83 3.03 5.69 -16.26
CA VAL A 83 4.16 4.76 -16.27
C VAL A 83 5.34 5.43 -15.55
N THR A 84 5.67 4.96 -14.35
CA THR A 84 6.72 5.57 -13.53
C THR A 84 8.05 4.86 -13.77
N ARG A 85 9.06 5.61 -14.21
CA ARG A 85 10.41 5.13 -14.52
C ARG A 85 11.25 4.93 -13.26
N LYS A 86 12.20 3.98 -13.29
CA LYS A 86 13.16 3.73 -12.20
C LYS A 86 14.10 4.90 -11.94
N LYS A 87 14.41 5.70 -12.95
CA LYS A 87 15.24 6.91 -12.80
C LYS A 87 14.36 8.10 -12.47
N GLY A 88 14.67 8.79 -11.37
CA GLY A 88 13.99 9.97 -10.84
C GLY A 88 12.55 9.77 -10.39
N PHE A 89 11.98 8.57 -10.52
CA PHE A 89 10.53 8.35 -10.50
C PHE A 89 9.80 9.33 -11.41
N VAL A 90 10.32 9.51 -12.63
CA VAL A 90 9.68 10.32 -13.66
C VAL A 90 8.49 9.54 -14.21
N THR A 91 7.37 10.22 -14.37
CA THR A 91 6.15 9.62 -14.90
C THR A 91 5.96 10.00 -16.36
N ASP A 92 5.85 8.99 -17.22
CA ASP A 92 5.54 9.19 -18.62
C ASP A 92 4.04 9.40 -18.80
N THR A 93 3.71 10.46 -19.51
CA THR A 93 2.34 10.77 -19.93
C THR A 93 2.16 10.61 -21.43
N ALA A 94 3.18 10.14 -22.17
CA ALA A 94 3.06 9.89 -23.59
C ALA A 94 2.04 8.76 -23.89
N PRO A 95 1.33 8.80 -25.03
CA PRO A 95 0.50 7.68 -25.47
C PRO A 95 1.34 6.41 -25.57
N ARG A 96 0.76 5.28 -25.13
CA ARG A 96 1.40 3.98 -25.27
C ARG A 96 1.27 3.49 -26.70
N THR A 97 2.36 3.02 -27.27
CA THR A 97 2.37 2.38 -28.59
C THR A 97 2.05 0.88 -28.51
N MET A 98 2.13 0.30 -27.31
CA MET A 98 1.87 -1.11 -27.04
C MET A 98 0.72 -1.28 -26.03
N PRO A 99 -0.08 -2.36 -26.14
CA PRO A 99 -1.12 -2.69 -25.18
C PRO A 99 -0.56 -2.93 -23.78
N LEU A 100 -1.45 -2.91 -22.79
CA LEU A 100 -1.11 -3.34 -21.45
C LEU A 100 -1.09 -4.87 -21.46
N GLU A 101 -0.04 -5.47 -20.92
CA GLU A 101 0.11 -6.93 -20.93
C GLU A 101 -0.12 -7.53 -19.54
N PHE A 102 -0.51 -8.81 -19.56
CA PHE A 102 -0.93 -9.56 -18.38
C PHE A 102 -0.11 -10.84 -18.25
N GLY A 103 0.68 -10.93 -17.19
CA GLY A 103 1.49 -12.10 -16.82
C GLY A 103 0.80 -13.01 -15.81
N SER A 104 1.44 -14.11 -15.43
CA SER A 104 0.92 -15.08 -14.47
C SER A 104 1.25 -14.78 -13.00
N ASN A 105 2.31 -14.01 -12.73
CA ASN A 105 2.70 -13.68 -11.36
C ASN A 105 1.73 -12.63 -10.78
N PRO A 106 1.00 -12.93 -9.69
CA PRO A 106 -0.02 -12.04 -9.15
C PRO A 106 0.53 -10.73 -8.58
N MET A 107 1.81 -10.66 -8.19
CA MET A 107 2.42 -9.43 -7.68
C MET A 107 2.62 -8.40 -8.80
N ASN A 108 3.03 -8.84 -9.98
CA ASN A 108 3.36 -7.99 -11.12
C ASN A 108 2.65 -8.41 -12.40
N ARG A 109 1.41 -8.88 -12.24
CA ARG A 109 0.52 -9.37 -13.30
C ARG A 109 0.39 -8.35 -14.42
N ILE A 110 0.35 -7.07 -14.10
CA ILE A 110 0.18 -5.99 -15.07
C ILE A 110 1.54 -5.38 -15.38
N PHE A 111 1.92 -5.33 -16.65
CA PHE A 111 3.15 -4.68 -17.08
C PHE A 111 3.00 -4.00 -18.44
N VAL A 112 3.93 -3.09 -18.72
CA VAL A 112 4.08 -2.46 -20.03
C VAL A 112 5.27 -3.08 -20.76
N SER A 113 5.16 -3.14 -22.07
CA SER A 113 6.16 -3.71 -22.96
C SER A 113 6.82 -2.63 -23.81
N THR A 114 8.04 -2.92 -24.25
CA THR A 114 8.79 -2.15 -25.23
C THR A 114 9.26 -3.09 -26.34
N ALA A 115 9.45 -2.54 -27.54
CA ALA A 115 10.08 -3.28 -28.63
C ALA A 115 11.59 -3.39 -28.37
N LYS A 116 12.13 -4.60 -28.45
CA LYS A 116 13.56 -4.89 -28.42
C LYS A 116 13.86 -6.04 -29.38
N ASP A 117 14.79 -5.83 -30.30
CA ASP A 117 15.20 -6.84 -31.29
C ASP A 117 14.01 -7.44 -32.08
N GLY A 118 13.03 -6.60 -32.43
CA GLY A 118 11.80 -7.00 -33.13
C GLY A 118 10.79 -7.77 -32.28
N LYS A 119 11.01 -7.94 -30.96
CA LYS A 119 10.11 -8.62 -30.04
C LYS A 119 9.57 -7.67 -28.98
N ASN A 120 8.34 -7.94 -28.52
CA ASN A 120 7.80 -7.27 -27.35
C ASN A 120 8.39 -7.91 -26.11
N VAL A 121 9.06 -7.10 -25.29
CA VAL A 121 9.61 -7.52 -24.01
C VAL A 121 9.12 -6.60 -22.91
N ARG A 122 9.00 -7.12 -21.69
CA ARG A 122 8.66 -6.31 -20.53
C ARG A 122 9.66 -5.17 -20.37
N ASP A 123 9.16 -3.95 -20.19
CA ASP A 123 10.00 -2.78 -20.02
C ASP A 123 10.65 -2.78 -18.63
N SER A 124 11.94 -3.11 -18.59
CA SER A 124 12.72 -3.21 -17.36
C SER A 124 13.04 -1.85 -16.71
N SER A 125 12.78 -0.74 -17.40
CA SER A 125 12.99 0.61 -16.88
C SER A 125 11.81 1.11 -16.03
N VAL A 126 10.69 0.39 -16.01
CA VAL A 126 9.50 0.76 -15.23
C VAL A 126 9.63 0.30 -13.79
N ALA A 127 9.41 1.23 -12.86
CA ALA A 127 9.39 0.98 -11.42
C ALA A 127 7.99 0.66 -10.92
N ALA A 128 6.99 1.39 -11.39
CA ALA A 128 5.60 1.26 -10.93
C ALA A 128 4.61 1.69 -12.02
N LEU A 129 3.39 1.15 -11.92
CA LEU A 129 2.24 1.60 -12.68
C LEU A 129 1.27 2.32 -11.73
N SER A 130 0.96 3.57 -12.04
CA SER A 130 0.04 4.41 -11.28
C SER A 130 -1.12 4.80 -12.19
N TRP A 131 -2.24 5.19 -11.58
CA TRP A 131 -3.42 5.61 -12.33
C TRP A 131 -3.52 7.12 -12.40
N HIS A 132 -4.45 7.62 -13.21
CA HIS A 132 -4.63 9.05 -13.44
C HIS A 132 -5.15 9.82 -12.21
N ASP A 133 -5.49 9.12 -11.13
CA ASP A 133 -5.84 9.71 -9.84
C ASP A 133 -4.59 10.06 -9.00
N LYS A 134 -3.41 10.13 -9.64
CA LYS A 134 -2.16 10.61 -9.07
C LYS A 134 -1.61 11.80 -9.82
N LEU A 135 -0.91 12.67 -9.08
CA LEU A 135 -0.13 13.75 -9.66
C LEU A 135 1.16 13.19 -10.29
N PRO A 136 1.44 13.42 -11.59
CA PRO A 136 2.64 12.88 -12.24
C PRO A 136 3.97 13.38 -11.68
N ASP A 137 3.97 14.55 -11.05
CA ASP A 137 5.18 15.21 -10.55
C ASP A 137 5.60 14.71 -9.17
N THR A 138 4.67 14.26 -8.33
CA THR A 138 4.87 13.88 -6.92
C THR A 138 4.40 12.47 -6.61
N LEU A 139 3.60 11.86 -7.49
CA LEU A 139 2.90 10.57 -7.31
C LEU A 139 1.88 10.55 -6.16
N THR A 140 1.59 11.70 -5.56
CA THR A 140 0.56 11.80 -4.51
C THR A 140 -0.84 11.77 -5.13
N GLN A 141 -1.87 11.73 -4.30
CA GLN A 141 -3.27 11.77 -4.74
C GLN A 141 -3.60 13.05 -5.53
N ASP A 142 -4.25 12.91 -6.68
CA ASP A 142 -4.85 14.03 -7.43
C ASP A 142 -6.35 14.14 -7.13
N PHE A 143 -6.68 14.86 -6.07
CA PHE A 143 -8.08 15.06 -5.67
C PHE A 143 -8.89 15.86 -6.69
N GLU A 144 -8.24 16.70 -7.50
CA GLU A 144 -8.94 17.46 -8.54
C GLU A 144 -9.42 16.52 -9.64
N THR A 145 -8.52 15.67 -10.15
CA THR A 145 -8.88 14.66 -11.14
C THR A 145 -9.88 13.65 -10.58
N MET A 146 -9.67 13.14 -9.35
CA MET A 146 -10.62 12.23 -8.71
C MET A 146 -12.03 12.82 -8.60
N ARG A 147 -12.14 14.10 -8.25
CA ARG A 147 -13.44 14.79 -8.15
C ARG A 147 -14.13 14.89 -9.51
N LYS A 148 -13.37 15.19 -10.57
CA LYS A 148 -13.90 15.34 -11.93
C LYS A 148 -14.27 13.99 -12.57
N THR A 149 -13.60 12.90 -12.19
CA THR A 149 -13.87 11.56 -12.72
C THR A 149 -14.81 10.78 -11.80
N CYS A 150 -14.27 9.99 -10.86
CA CYS A 150 -15.06 9.13 -9.97
C CYS A 150 -16.05 9.94 -9.12
N GLY A 151 -15.63 11.10 -8.61
CA GLY A 151 -16.42 11.97 -7.74
C GLY A 151 -17.61 12.64 -8.42
N ALA A 152 -17.63 12.72 -9.76
CA ALA A 152 -18.77 13.26 -10.49
C ALA A 152 -20.01 12.36 -10.37
N CYS A 153 -19.81 11.04 -10.31
CA CYS A 153 -20.88 10.05 -10.12
C CYS A 153 -20.97 9.52 -8.67
N HIS A 154 -19.91 9.67 -7.88
CA HIS A 154 -19.77 9.15 -6.53
C HIS A 154 -19.37 10.26 -5.55
N GLU A 155 -20.11 11.37 -5.56
CA GLU A 155 -19.79 12.58 -4.79
C GLU A 155 -19.66 12.29 -3.29
N LYS A 156 -20.57 11.48 -2.74
CA LYS A 156 -20.55 11.10 -1.33
C LYS A 156 -19.29 10.30 -0.99
N GLU A 157 -18.98 9.24 -1.74
CA GLU A 157 -17.81 8.40 -1.51
C GLU A 157 -16.51 9.20 -1.68
N PHE A 158 -16.45 10.12 -2.64
CA PHE A 158 -15.32 11.03 -2.80
C PHE A 158 -15.16 11.98 -1.60
N ALA A 159 -16.26 12.59 -1.14
CA ALA A 159 -16.24 13.48 0.02
C ALA A 159 -15.81 12.76 1.30
N GLU A 160 -16.24 11.50 1.50
CA GLU A 160 -15.82 10.67 2.62
C GLU A 160 -14.34 10.25 2.48
N PHE A 161 -13.93 9.76 1.30
CA PHE A 161 -12.56 9.33 1.04
C PHE A 161 -11.55 10.46 1.24
N SER A 162 -11.80 11.64 0.68
CA SER A 162 -10.89 12.79 0.75
C SER A 162 -10.58 13.24 2.19
N ARG A 163 -11.45 12.94 3.15
CA ARG A 163 -11.22 13.20 4.59
C ARG A 163 -10.71 11.98 5.36
N SER A 164 -10.59 10.82 4.71
CA SER A 164 -10.19 9.58 5.36
C SER A 164 -8.72 9.60 5.78
N THR A 165 -8.36 8.75 6.76
CA THR A 165 -6.96 8.54 7.14
C THR A 165 -6.14 7.92 6.01
N MET A 166 -6.81 7.24 5.06
CA MET A 166 -6.18 6.60 3.91
C MET A 166 -5.79 7.64 2.86
N ALA A 167 -6.70 8.55 2.51
CA ALA A 167 -6.43 9.59 1.50
C ALA A 167 -5.45 10.67 2.00
N SER A 168 -5.58 11.07 3.27
CA SER A 168 -4.69 12.07 3.90
C SER A 168 -3.33 11.49 4.30
N ASN A 169 -3.09 10.20 4.07
CA ASN A 169 -1.93 9.46 4.58
C ASN A 169 -1.74 9.64 6.10
N GLY A 170 -2.85 9.83 6.82
CA GLY A 170 -2.90 10.43 8.14
C GLY A 170 -2.17 9.68 9.24
N LYS A 171 -1.62 8.49 8.99
CA LYS A 171 -0.73 7.77 9.92
C LYS A 171 0.75 7.96 9.56
N GLN A 172 1.10 7.78 8.29
CA GLN A 172 2.49 7.87 7.84
C GLN A 172 2.98 9.33 7.75
N SER A 173 2.11 10.28 7.40
CA SER A 173 2.45 11.70 7.33
C SER A 173 2.79 12.33 8.69
N GLN A 174 2.53 11.61 9.78
CA GLN A 174 2.84 12.06 11.13
C GLN A 174 4.30 11.88 11.54
N TYR A 175 5.10 11.06 10.83
CA TYR A 175 6.51 10.85 11.16
C TYR A 175 7.35 11.99 10.58
N LYS A 176 7.50 13.11 11.29
CA LYS A 176 8.08 14.33 10.71
C LYS A 176 9.61 14.34 10.62
N GLY A 177 10.26 13.30 11.14
CA GLY A 177 11.71 13.13 11.15
C GLY A 177 12.11 11.91 11.96
N TRP A 178 13.40 11.58 11.97
CA TRP A 178 13.94 10.46 12.76
C TRP A 178 13.89 10.70 14.26
N LEU A 179 13.99 11.98 14.67
CA LEU A 179 14.02 12.43 16.06
C LEU A 179 12.65 12.97 16.52
N ASP A 180 11.56 12.61 15.85
CA ASP A 180 10.22 13.01 16.27
C ASP A 180 9.86 12.41 17.63
N GLU A 181 9.85 13.22 18.69
CA GLU A 181 9.55 12.76 20.05
C GLU A 181 8.15 12.18 20.24
N LYS A 182 7.19 12.55 19.39
CA LYS A 182 5.81 12.06 19.50
C LYS A 182 5.65 10.65 18.94
N ARG A 183 6.43 10.29 17.91
CA ARG A 183 6.23 9.06 17.14
C ARG A 183 7.45 8.13 17.12
N GLY A 184 8.65 8.68 17.33
CA GLY A 184 9.93 8.00 17.21
C GLY A 184 10.34 7.69 15.77
N PRO A 185 11.57 7.17 15.57
CA PRO A 185 12.02 6.67 14.28
C PRO A 185 11.16 5.49 13.84
N HIS A 186 10.87 5.37 12.54
CA HIS A 186 10.00 4.34 12.00
C HIS A 186 10.64 3.60 10.83
N ASN A 187 10.34 2.31 10.68
CA ASN A 187 10.88 1.48 9.60
C ASN A 187 10.61 2.02 8.18
N CYS A 188 9.46 2.66 7.93
CA CYS A 188 9.17 3.28 6.63
C CYS A 188 9.92 4.60 6.40
N GLY A 189 10.63 5.10 7.40
CA GLY A 189 11.24 6.43 7.38
C GLY A 189 10.26 7.56 7.70
N PRO A 190 10.74 8.81 7.67
CA PRO A 190 9.92 9.99 7.88
C PRO A 190 9.04 10.29 6.66
N TRP A 191 8.09 11.18 6.84
CA TRP A 191 7.39 11.89 5.80
C TRP A 191 8.27 13.03 5.30
N PHE A 192 8.77 12.94 4.08
CA PHE A 192 9.76 13.87 3.54
C PHE A 192 9.14 15.19 3.07
N GLU A 193 7.88 15.15 2.62
CA GLU A 193 7.14 16.33 2.19
C GLU A 193 6.95 17.32 3.34
N GLY A 194 7.31 18.58 3.12
CA GLY A 194 7.21 19.64 4.12
C GLY A 194 8.21 19.54 5.29
N ASN A 195 9.15 18.60 5.29
CA ASN A 195 10.08 18.39 6.40
C ASN A 195 11.58 18.55 6.06
N LEU A 196 11.93 19.03 4.85
CA LEU A 196 13.33 19.17 4.42
C LEU A 196 14.21 19.92 5.42
N GLU A 197 13.78 21.10 5.89
CA GLU A 197 14.56 21.93 6.83
C GLU A 197 14.81 21.21 8.15
N ARG A 198 13.77 20.57 8.71
CA ARG A 198 13.89 19.75 9.92
C ARG A 198 14.90 18.63 9.73
N MET A 199 14.83 17.94 8.60
CA MET A 199 15.74 16.84 8.29
C MET A 199 17.18 17.36 8.15
N GLN A 200 17.41 18.45 7.42
CA GLN A 200 18.73 19.09 7.30
C GLN A 200 19.31 19.52 8.65
N ALA A 201 18.46 20.04 9.55
CA ALA A 201 18.88 20.44 10.89
C ALA A 201 19.45 19.26 11.70
N THR A 202 18.89 18.05 11.55
CA THR A 202 19.28 16.88 12.35
C THR A 202 20.22 15.91 11.61
N THR A 203 20.42 16.07 10.30
CA THR A 203 21.28 15.21 9.47
C THR A 203 22.71 15.73 9.42
N ALA A 204 23.70 14.88 9.73
CA ALA A 204 25.11 15.25 9.75
C ALA A 204 25.70 15.55 8.36
N VAL A 205 25.12 14.97 7.30
CA VAL A 205 25.56 15.18 5.92
C VAL A 205 24.54 16.02 5.14
N PRO A 206 24.96 16.71 4.06
CA PRO A 206 24.05 17.52 3.27
C PRO A 206 22.88 16.70 2.69
N MET A 207 21.66 17.21 2.87
CA MET A 207 20.46 16.68 2.22
C MET A 207 19.99 17.65 1.15
N THR A 208 19.91 17.20 -0.10
CA THR A 208 19.45 18.03 -1.21
C THR A 208 17.92 18.01 -1.33
N LYS A 209 17.35 19.06 -1.92
CA LYS A 209 15.91 19.11 -2.26
C LYS A 209 15.52 17.96 -3.19
N ALA A 210 16.38 17.60 -4.14
CA ALA A 210 16.16 16.50 -5.07
C ALA A 210 16.14 15.13 -4.36
N GLY A 211 17.08 14.88 -3.44
CA GLY A 211 17.10 13.68 -2.61
C GLY A 211 15.83 13.56 -1.75
N ASN A 212 15.44 14.65 -1.09
CA ASN A 212 14.20 14.68 -0.31
C ASN A 212 12.95 14.39 -1.15
N ALA A 213 12.84 15.01 -2.33
CA ALA A 213 11.72 14.82 -3.23
C ALA A 213 11.64 13.38 -3.76
N VAL A 214 12.78 12.77 -4.12
CA VAL A 214 12.78 11.39 -4.63
C VAL A 214 12.41 10.38 -3.54
N ASN A 215 12.85 10.61 -2.30
CA ASN A 215 12.42 9.84 -1.14
C ASN A 215 10.90 9.93 -0.94
N GLN A 216 10.32 11.14 -1.05
CA GLN A 216 8.88 11.31 -0.96
C GLN A 216 8.13 10.58 -2.07
N LYS A 217 8.61 10.65 -3.32
CA LYS A 217 8.01 9.92 -4.44
C LYS A 217 7.97 8.41 -4.19
N ALA A 218 9.04 7.85 -3.62
CA ALA A 218 9.08 6.44 -3.26
C ALA A 218 8.04 6.07 -2.17
N CYS A 219 7.72 6.98 -1.26
CA CYS A 219 6.60 6.79 -0.34
C CYS A 219 5.26 6.85 -1.08
N ASN A 220 5.10 7.84 -1.97
CA ASN A 220 3.86 8.10 -2.69
C ASN A 220 3.49 7.01 -3.70
N THR A 221 4.43 6.19 -4.19
CA THR A 221 4.08 5.00 -4.99
C THR A 221 3.16 4.04 -4.25
N CYS A 222 3.17 4.08 -2.92
CA CYS A 222 2.38 3.20 -2.07
C CYS A 222 1.06 3.79 -1.57
N HIS A 223 0.83 5.07 -1.85
CA HIS A 223 -0.29 5.81 -1.29
C HIS A 223 -1.45 5.78 -2.26
N VAL A 224 -2.67 5.59 -1.77
CA VAL A 224 -3.79 5.11 -2.59
C VAL A 224 -4.79 6.21 -2.99
N GLY A 225 -5.41 6.05 -4.15
CA GLY A 225 -6.55 6.80 -4.67
C GLY A 225 -7.71 5.86 -5.00
N CYS A 226 -8.81 6.38 -5.55
CA CYS A 226 -10.00 5.59 -5.88
C CYS A 226 -9.66 4.39 -6.78
N LEU A 227 -8.80 4.58 -7.77
CA LEU A 227 -8.48 3.58 -8.79
C LEU A 227 -7.55 2.50 -8.23
N ASP A 228 -6.79 2.76 -7.17
CA ASP A 228 -5.86 1.78 -6.63
C ASP A 228 -6.58 0.55 -6.06
N CYS A 229 -7.78 0.75 -5.51
CA CYS A 229 -8.63 -0.29 -4.95
C CYS A 229 -9.68 -0.79 -5.93
N HIS A 230 -10.33 0.13 -6.66
CA HIS A 230 -11.52 -0.19 -7.44
C HIS A 230 -11.22 -0.56 -8.89
N PHE A 231 -10.10 -0.12 -9.48
CA PHE A 231 -9.78 -0.41 -10.87
C PHE A 231 -8.96 -1.70 -11.00
N ASN A 232 -9.48 -2.65 -11.78
CA ASN A 232 -8.89 -3.98 -11.94
C ASN A 232 -8.94 -4.42 -13.41
N PRO A 233 -8.10 -3.85 -14.28
CA PRO A 233 -8.09 -4.25 -15.68
C PRO A 233 -7.73 -5.74 -15.81
N GLN A 234 -8.40 -6.39 -16.75
CA GLN A 234 -8.26 -7.81 -17.07
C GLN A 234 -8.13 -8.00 -18.59
N PRO A 235 -7.56 -9.14 -19.04
CA PRO A 235 -7.73 -9.59 -20.42
C PRO A 235 -9.23 -9.67 -20.77
N LYS A 236 -9.59 -9.33 -22.01
CA LYS A 236 -10.96 -9.55 -22.51
C LYS A 236 -11.26 -11.06 -22.45
N ASN A 237 -12.44 -11.41 -21.94
CA ASN A 237 -12.90 -12.79 -21.90
C ASN A 237 -14.08 -12.97 -22.87
N PRO A 238 -13.97 -13.83 -23.91
CA PRO A 238 -15.07 -14.06 -24.86
C PRO A 238 -16.34 -14.63 -24.20
N THR A 239 -16.22 -15.30 -23.05
CA THR A 239 -17.36 -15.89 -22.34
C THR A 239 -17.88 -15.03 -21.19
N ASP A 240 -17.15 -13.97 -20.82
CA ASP A 240 -17.57 -13.00 -19.81
C ASP A 240 -17.28 -11.57 -20.32
N PRO A 241 -18.27 -10.91 -20.94
CA PRO A 241 -18.09 -9.57 -21.50
C PRO A 241 -17.91 -8.48 -20.41
N THR A 242 -18.07 -8.81 -19.12
CA THR A 242 -17.79 -7.88 -18.02
C THR A 242 -16.30 -7.77 -17.70
N MET A 243 -15.46 -8.63 -18.31
CA MET A 243 -14.00 -8.57 -18.18
C MET A 243 -13.34 -7.80 -19.32
N GLY A 244 -12.45 -6.87 -18.98
CA GLY A 244 -11.63 -6.15 -19.95
C GLY A 244 -10.82 -5.01 -19.33
N SER A 245 -10.42 -4.05 -20.17
CA SER A 245 -9.59 -2.92 -19.75
C SER A 245 -10.33 -1.91 -18.87
N HIS A 246 -11.66 -1.91 -18.86
CA HIS A 246 -12.49 -1.02 -18.04
C HIS A 246 -13.19 -1.77 -16.90
N THR A 247 -12.60 -2.84 -16.39
CA THR A 247 -13.19 -3.60 -15.27
C THR A 247 -12.96 -2.89 -13.93
N PHE A 248 -14.05 -2.66 -13.21
CA PHE A 248 -14.05 -2.10 -11.86
C PHE A 248 -14.71 -3.04 -10.86
N SER A 249 -14.33 -2.94 -9.58
CA SER A 249 -14.98 -3.67 -8.49
C SER A 249 -15.64 -2.71 -7.52
N LYS A 250 -16.94 -2.92 -7.24
CA LYS A 250 -17.66 -2.16 -6.21
C LYS A 250 -17.08 -2.41 -4.81
N THR A 251 -16.79 -3.67 -4.50
CA THR A 251 -16.09 -4.09 -3.28
C THR A 251 -14.69 -4.53 -3.68
N PRO A 252 -13.62 -3.82 -3.29
CA PRO A 252 -12.26 -4.18 -3.68
C PRO A 252 -11.93 -5.61 -3.25
N PRO A 253 -11.39 -6.46 -4.15
CA PRO A 253 -10.88 -7.78 -3.76
C PRO A 253 -9.65 -7.61 -2.86
N SER A 254 -9.31 -8.61 -2.04
CA SER A 254 -8.14 -8.53 -1.15
C SER A 254 -6.82 -8.24 -1.89
N LEU A 255 -6.71 -8.68 -3.15
CA LEU A 255 -5.52 -8.47 -3.96
C LEU A 255 -5.28 -6.98 -4.26
N SER A 256 -6.33 -6.17 -4.22
CA SER A 256 -6.23 -4.71 -4.36
C SER A 256 -5.46 -4.06 -3.22
N CYS A 257 -5.59 -4.58 -1.99
CA CYS A 257 -4.78 -4.16 -0.86
C CYS A 257 -3.30 -4.46 -1.07
N TYR A 258 -2.97 -5.42 -1.94
CA TYR A 258 -1.61 -5.85 -2.29
C TYR A 258 -1.11 -5.26 -3.62
N GLY A 259 -1.82 -4.30 -4.21
CA GLY A 259 -1.41 -3.59 -5.43
C GLY A 259 -2.03 -4.11 -6.73
N ASN A 260 -2.84 -5.17 -6.66
CA ASN A 260 -3.62 -5.70 -7.78
C ASN A 260 -2.82 -6.05 -9.04
N GLY A 261 -1.59 -6.55 -8.88
CA GLY A 261 -0.71 -6.88 -10.01
C GLY A 261 0.16 -5.74 -10.51
N ARG A 262 0.16 -4.56 -9.85
CA ARG A 262 1.01 -3.42 -10.19
C ARG A 262 2.26 -3.31 -9.34
N THR A 263 2.85 -4.47 -9.02
CA THR A 263 3.98 -4.62 -8.08
C THR A 263 3.58 -4.51 -6.60
N SER A 264 4.57 -4.59 -5.72
CA SER A 264 4.44 -4.55 -4.26
C SER A 264 4.24 -3.11 -3.77
N ILE A 265 3.09 -2.53 -4.11
CA ILE A 265 2.81 -1.10 -3.88
C ILE A 265 2.10 -0.80 -2.56
N CYS A 266 1.49 -1.74 -1.84
CA CYS A 266 0.72 -1.38 -0.62
C CYS A 266 0.99 -2.35 0.55
N HIS A 267 0.01 -3.19 0.86
CA HIS A 267 0.12 -4.25 1.88
C HIS A 267 0.95 -5.45 1.42
N ALA A 268 1.50 -5.44 0.21
CA ALA A 268 2.49 -6.40 -0.26
C ALA A 268 3.94 -5.98 0.05
N GLY A 269 4.13 -4.82 0.68
CA GLY A 269 5.42 -4.11 0.79
C GLY A 269 5.96 -4.02 2.22
N PRO A 270 6.50 -2.87 2.64
CA PRO A 270 7.08 -2.70 3.98
C PRO A 270 6.12 -3.04 5.12
N GLU A 271 4.81 -2.86 4.91
CA GLU A 271 3.77 -3.14 5.91
C GLU A 271 3.66 -4.64 6.23
N ASP A 272 3.76 -5.48 5.20
CA ASP A 272 3.75 -6.94 5.35
C ASP A 272 5.04 -7.40 6.01
N ARG A 273 6.16 -6.95 5.44
CA ARG A 273 7.51 -7.41 5.76
C ARG A 273 7.96 -7.02 7.17
N ARG A 274 7.54 -5.85 7.69
CA ARG A 274 7.88 -5.42 9.06
C ARG A 274 7.10 -6.18 10.14
N ARG A 275 5.93 -6.71 9.80
CA ARG A 275 5.08 -7.47 10.72
C ARG A 275 5.28 -8.97 10.58
N GLY A 276 6.06 -9.40 9.59
CA GLY A 276 6.04 -10.77 9.11
C GLY A 276 4.64 -11.29 8.81
N ALA A 277 3.79 -10.37 8.37
CA ALA A 277 2.52 -10.71 7.77
C ALA A 277 2.82 -11.42 6.44
N GLY A 278 1.92 -12.31 6.06
CA GLY A 278 2.09 -13.17 4.90
C GLY A 278 0.74 -13.76 4.53
N TYR A 279 -0.28 -12.89 4.44
CA TYR A 279 -1.65 -13.32 4.21
C TYR A 279 -1.77 -14.09 2.89
N TYR A 280 -1.16 -13.56 1.83
CA TYR A 280 -1.10 -14.21 0.52
C TYR A 280 0.00 -15.27 0.36
N GLY A 281 1.11 -15.15 1.10
CA GLY A 281 2.25 -16.05 0.92
C GLY A 281 2.83 -16.02 -0.50
N GLY A 282 3.46 -17.12 -0.92
CA GLY A 282 3.96 -17.37 -2.27
C GLY A 282 4.81 -16.22 -2.80
N PRO A 283 4.51 -15.71 -4.00
CA PRO A 283 5.23 -14.58 -4.59
C PRO A 283 5.22 -13.31 -3.73
N PHE A 284 4.22 -13.11 -2.86
CA PHE A 284 4.12 -11.92 -2.02
C PHE A 284 4.99 -11.97 -0.76
N SER A 285 5.54 -13.13 -0.43
CA SER A 285 6.30 -13.33 0.80
C SER A 285 7.80 -13.07 0.61
N PHE A 286 8.49 -12.77 1.72
CA PHE A 286 9.93 -12.55 1.75
C PHE A 286 10.53 -13.26 2.97
N PRO A 287 11.36 -14.32 2.84
CA PRO A 287 11.73 -14.99 1.59
C PRO A 287 10.52 -15.49 0.79
N GLU A 288 10.65 -15.56 -0.54
CA GLU A 288 9.57 -16.02 -1.42
C GLU A 288 9.22 -17.49 -1.15
N GLY A 289 7.96 -17.87 -1.36
CA GLY A 289 7.50 -19.25 -1.24
C GLY A 289 6.93 -19.64 0.12
N ASN A 290 6.72 -18.70 1.05
CA ASN A 290 6.03 -19.01 2.29
C ASN A 290 4.56 -19.38 2.04
N GLU A 291 4.02 -20.32 2.80
CA GLU A 291 2.59 -20.67 2.72
C GLU A 291 1.67 -19.44 2.93
N PRO A 292 0.47 -19.41 2.33
CA PRO A 292 -0.54 -18.42 2.68
C PRO A 292 -1.09 -18.61 4.09
N ASP A 293 -1.83 -17.61 4.56
CA ASP A 293 -2.65 -17.68 5.77
C ASP A 293 -3.80 -18.69 5.60
N ILE A 294 -4.19 -19.37 6.69
CA ILE A 294 -5.28 -20.35 6.64
C ILE A 294 -6.61 -19.72 6.23
N HIS A 295 -6.82 -18.44 6.55
CA HIS A 295 -8.03 -17.70 6.21
C HIS A 295 -8.12 -17.40 4.72
N LEU A 296 -6.99 -17.21 4.02
CA LEU A 296 -7.00 -17.11 2.56
C LEU A 296 -7.50 -18.41 1.92
N ARG A 297 -7.03 -19.57 2.41
CA ARG A 297 -7.50 -20.88 1.93
C ARG A 297 -9.00 -21.09 2.21
N ALA A 298 -9.48 -20.53 3.32
CA ALA A 298 -10.91 -20.50 3.66
C ALA A 298 -11.70 -19.41 2.92
N LYS A 299 -11.09 -18.68 1.97
CA LYS A 299 -11.71 -17.60 1.19
C LYS A 299 -12.28 -16.45 2.03
N VAL A 300 -11.63 -16.15 3.17
CA VAL A 300 -11.99 -15.02 4.04
C VAL A 300 -11.19 -13.79 3.61
N GLU A 301 -11.82 -12.82 2.95
CA GLU A 301 -11.16 -11.65 2.37
C GLU A 301 -10.76 -10.61 3.44
N CYS A 302 -9.86 -9.67 3.11
CA CYS A 302 -9.38 -8.62 4.01
C CYS A 302 -10.53 -7.85 4.66
N LEU A 303 -11.54 -7.45 3.86
CA LEU A 303 -12.69 -6.70 4.34
C LEU A 303 -13.70 -7.58 5.10
N ASP A 304 -13.57 -8.90 5.09
CA ASP A 304 -14.37 -9.79 5.95
C ASP A 304 -13.84 -9.80 7.38
N CYS A 305 -12.62 -9.32 7.62
CA CYS A 305 -12.01 -9.12 8.94
C CYS A 305 -11.96 -7.64 9.33
N HIS A 306 -11.43 -6.78 8.45
CA HIS A 306 -11.31 -5.36 8.70
C HIS A 306 -12.64 -4.64 8.50
N GLU A 307 -13.12 -3.98 9.55
CA GLU A 307 -14.33 -3.16 9.48
C GLU A 307 -14.15 -2.06 8.43
N SER A 308 -15.10 -2.00 7.50
CA SER A 308 -15.18 -1.03 6.41
C SER A 308 -16.62 -0.50 6.30
N THR A 309 -16.88 0.41 5.37
CA THR A 309 -18.25 0.87 5.06
C THR A 309 -19.20 -0.24 4.63
N ARG A 310 -18.68 -1.39 4.20
CA ARG A 310 -19.50 -2.59 3.90
C ARG A 310 -20.23 -3.10 5.14
N GLN A 311 -19.57 -3.06 6.30
CA GLN A 311 -20.15 -3.54 7.57
C GLN A 311 -20.70 -2.41 8.42
N ASN A 312 -20.06 -1.24 8.39
CA ASN A 312 -20.43 -0.10 9.21
C ASN A 312 -20.41 1.18 8.37
N LYS A 313 -21.58 1.58 7.86
CA LYS A 313 -21.71 2.77 7.00
C LYS A 313 -21.26 4.07 7.69
N SER A 314 -21.27 4.12 9.03
CA SER A 314 -20.97 5.35 9.78
C SER A 314 -19.48 5.74 9.76
N ILE A 315 -18.57 4.81 9.45
CA ILE A 315 -17.14 5.13 9.43
C ILE A 315 -16.72 5.90 8.18
N GLY A 316 -17.51 5.88 7.10
CA GLY A 316 -17.24 6.57 5.85
C GLY A 316 -16.23 5.88 4.90
N HIS A 317 -16.38 6.12 3.60
CA HIS A 317 -15.59 5.51 2.54
C HIS A 317 -14.09 5.81 2.70
N GLY A 318 -13.24 4.82 2.43
CA GLY A 318 -11.79 4.91 2.66
C GLY A 318 -11.33 4.72 4.11
N MET A 319 -12.24 4.62 5.08
CA MET A 319 -11.90 4.22 6.44
C MET A 319 -11.95 2.69 6.57
N VAL A 320 -10.83 2.11 7.02
CA VAL A 320 -10.69 0.67 7.28
C VAL A 320 -10.07 0.48 8.66
N LYS A 321 -10.78 -0.17 9.58
CA LYS A 321 -10.29 -0.45 10.92
C LYS A 321 -9.17 -1.48 10.85
N ARG A 322 -7.95 -1.04 11.15
CA ARG A 322 -6.75 -1.89 11.14
C ARG A 322 -6.80 -2.97 12.22
N GLN A 323 -7.31 -2.66 13.40
CA GLN A 323 -7.46 -3.58 14.51
C GLN A 323 -8.65 -4.51 14.24
N ALA A 324 -8.37 -5.73 13.78
CA ALA A 324 -9.38 -6.73 13.43
C ALA A 324 -9.51 -7.88 14.44
N GLY A 325 -8.79 -7.84 15.57
CA GLY A 325 -8.81 -8.93 16.57
C GLY A 325 -10.19 -9.17 17.19
N GLU A 326 -11.08 -8.18 17.18
CA GLU A 326 -12.48 -8.33 17.64
C GLU A 326 -13.35 -9.09 16.62
N SER A 327 -12.89 -9.21 15.37
CA SER A 327 -13.64 -9.86 14.30
C SER A 327 -13.65 -11.39 14.40
N CYS A 328 -12.74 -11.98 15.18
CA CYS A 328 -12.65 -13.43 15.36
C CYS A 328 -13.98 -14.03 15.85
N VAL A 329 -14.74 -13.31 16.68
CA VAL A 329 -16.03 -13.77 17.24
C VAL A 329 -17.08 -14.05 16.17
N ARG A 330 -16.98 -13.41 14.99
CA ARG A 330 -17.93 -13.59 13.88
C ARG A 330 -17.90 -15.03 13.33
N CYS A 331 -16.76 -15.70 13.42
CA CYS A 331 -16.56 -17.06 12.90
C CYS A 331 -16.22 -18.07 14.01
N HIS A 332 -15.71 -17.60 15.16
CA HIS A 332 -15.19 -18.42 16.25
C HIS A 332 -15.85 -18.11 17.60
N ALA A 333 -17.16 -17.84 17.63
CA ALA A 333 -17.88 -17.40 18.82
C ALA A 333 -17.62 -18.26 20.08
N ALA A 334 -17.71 -19.59 19.95
CA ALA A 334 -17.47 -20.51 21.06
C ALA A 334 -16.02 -20.45 21.59
N ALA A 335 -15.04 -20.37 20.69
CA ALA A 335 -13.63 -20.25 21.08
C ALA A 335 -13.34 -18.89 21.76
N VAL A 336 -13.92 -17.81 21.25
CA VAL A 336 -13.78 -16.47 21.86
C VAL A 336 -14.41 -16.44 23.25
N GLN A 337 -15.59 -17.04 23.43
CA GLN A 337 -16.25 -17.15 24.73
C GLN A 337 -15.43 -17.97 25.73
N SER A 338 -14.93 -19.14 25.30
CA SER A 338 -14.04 -19.98 26.11
C SER A 338 -12.75 -19.25 26.50
N HIS A 339 -12.11 -18.58 25.53
CA HIS A 339 -10.91 -17.79 25.76
C HIS A 339 -11.12 -16.70 26.81
N ALA A 340 -12.25 -15.99 26.78
CA ALA A 340 -12.58 -14.94 27.74
C ALA A 340 -12.68 -15.45 29.19
N LEU A 341 -13.04 -16.72 29.38
CA LEU A 341 -13.15 -17.37 30.68
C LEU A 341 -11.84 -18.07 31.13
N SER A 342 -10.84 -18.13 30.25
CA SER A 342 -9.60 -18.87 30.49
C SER A 342 -8.53 -18.09 31.28
N PHE A 343 -7.48 -18.79 31.68
CA PHE A 343 -6.23 -18.17 32.18
C PHE A 343 -5.57 -17.27 31.12
N HIS A 344 -5.82 -17.55 29.85
CA HIS A 344 -5.27 -16.81 28.71
C HIS A 344 -6.10 -15.61 28.28
N ARG A 345 -7.17 -15.22 29.00
CA ARG A 345 -8.06 -14.10 28.63
C ARG A 345 -7.36 -12.75 28.35
N LYS A 346 -6.13 -12.56 28.83
CA LYS A 346 -5.29 -11.39 28.56
C LYS A 346 -4.35 -11.55 27.36
N LEU A 347 -4.46 -12.61 26.55
CA LEU A 347 -3.74 -12.79 25.30
C LEU A 347 -4.57 -12.32 24.11
N ALA A 348 -3.91 -11.74 23.11
CA ALA A 348 -4.46 -11.59 21.77
C ALA A 348 -4.62 -12.97 21.12
N CYS A 349 -5.65 -13.19 20.32
CA CYS A 349 -5.82 -14.47 19.62
C CYS A 349 -4.59 -14.74 18.73
N GLU A 350 -4.10 -13.68 18.10
CA GLU A 350 -2.89 -13.64 17.28
C GLU A 350 -1.65 -14.08 18.05
N ALA A 351 -1.60 -13.89 19.38
CA ALA A 351 -0.48 -14.34 20.19
C ALA A 351 -0.31 -15.86 20.13
N CYS A 352 -1.41 -16.61 20.08
CA CYS A 352 -1.37 -18.07 20.00
C CYS A 352 -1.36 -18.59 18.56
N HIS A 353 -1.98 -17.84 17.64
CA HIS A 353 -2.27 -18.35 16.29
C HIS A 353 -1.29 -17.89 15.21
N ILE A 354 -0.38 -16.92 15.47
CA ILE A 354 0.66 -16.57 14.52
C ILE A 354 1.91 -17.42 14.74
N GLN A 355 2.41 -18.01 13.65
CA GLN A 355 3.63 -18.80 13.61
C GLN A 355 4.43 -18.46 12.34
N ARG A 356 5.73 -18.74 12.33
CA ARG A 356 6.62 -18.56 11.16
C ARG A 356 6.58 -17.14 10.58
N VAL A 357 7.20 -16.23 11.31
CA VAL A 357 7.23 -14.79 11.07
C VAL A 357 8.30 -14.43 10.04
N ALA A 358 7.89 -14.31 8.77
CA ALA A 358 8.78 -13.95 7.66
C ALA A 358 9.09 -12.44 7.61
N GLY A 359 9.81 -11.96 6.60
CA GLY A 359 10.01 -10.54 6.30
C GLY A 359 11.35 -9.98 6.79
N TYR A 360 11.38 -8.70 7.15
CA TYR A 360 12.59 -7.99 7.57
C TYR A 360 13.15 -8.54 8.88
N GLN A 361 14.41 -8.94 8.89
CA GLN A 361 15.17 -9.33 10.07
C GLN A 361 16.19 -8.25 10.48
N GLY A 362 16.25 -7.16 9.70
CA GLY A 362 16.95 -5.93 10.00
C GLY A 362 16.67 -4.93 8.89
N THR A 363 16.60 -3.64 9.18
CA THR A 363 16.68 -2.62 8.10
C THR A 363 17.45 -1.39 8.56
N TYR A 364 18.25 -0.86 7.66
CA TYR A 364 19.16 0.23 7.94
C TYR A 364 18.96 1.36 6.94
N TRP A 365 19.02 2.59 7.43
CA TRP A 365 18.95 3.80 6.62
C TRP A 365 20.29 4.50 6.63
N GLY A 366 20.81 4.82 5.45
CA GLY A 366 22.09 5.51 5.32
C GLY A 366 22.28 6.08 3.91
N PRO A 367 23.44 6.69 3.62
CA PRO A 367 23.67 7.30 2.32
C PRO A 367 23.58 6.30 1.19
N GLY A 368 23.04 6.73 0.06
CA GLY A 368 22.94 5.91 -1.14
C GLY A 368 22.17 6.61 -2.26
N LYS A 369 21.92 5.87 -3.33
CA LYS A 369 21.22 6.38 -4.52
C LYS A 369 19.80 5.86 -4.59
N MET A 370 18.83 6.76 -4.51
CA MET A 370 17.43 6.45 -4.76
C MET A 370 17.01 6.96 -6.13
N ALA A 371 16.60 6.04 -7.01
CA ALA A 371 16.20 6.37 -8.38
C ALA A 371 17.25 7.25 -9.14
N GLY A 372 18.54 7.04 -8.85
CA GLY A 372 19.65 7.78 -9.47
C GLY A 372 19.98 9.14 -8.84
N ALA A 373 19.25 9.59 -7.81
CA ALA A 373 19.62 10.77 -7.03
C ALA A 373 20.29 10.35 -5.70
N GLU A 374 21.34 11.07 -5.31
CA GLU A 374 21.98 10.90 -4.00
C GLU A 374 21.02 11.32 -2.88
N THR A 375 21.00 10.54 -1.82
CA THR A 375 20.25 10.84 -0.61
C THR A 375 21.01 10.34 0.61
N PRO A 376 20.97 11.06 1.75
CA PRO A 376 21.46 10.53 3.02
C PRO A 376 20.61 9.37 3.56
N TYR A 377 19.44 9.13 2.97
CA TYR A 377 18.45 8.18 3.45
C TYR A 377 17.99 7.23 2.34
N PHE A 378 18.89 6.35 1.92
CA PHE A 378 18.56 5.12 1.22
C PHE A 378 18.27 4.01 2.23
N LYS A 379 17.27 3.17 1.94
CA LYS A 379 16.87 2.06 2.82
C LYS A 379 17.48 0.74 2.35
N TYR A 380 18.41 0.22 3.15
CA TYR A 380 18.97 -1.12 3.05
C TYR A 380 18.10 -2.08 3.87
N LYS A 381 17.19 -2.79 3.20
CA LYS A 381 16.06 -3.52 3.80
C LYS A 381 16.06 -5.01 3.51
N ALA A 382 16.82 -5.50 2.54
CA ALA A 382 16.72 -6.88 2.09
C ALA A 382 17.41 -7.90 3.00
N TYR A 383 17.41 -7.69 4.32
CA TYR A 383 17.76 -8.70 5.32
C TYR A 383 16.53 -9.56 5.57
N TYR A 384 16.29 -10.56 4.73
CA TYR A 384 15.08 -11.39 4.79
C TYR A 384 15.35 -12.72 5.46
N GLY A 385 14.40 -13.17 6.27
CA GLY A 385 14.50 -14.44 6.99
C GLY A 385 13.20 -14.79 7.69
N ILE A 386 13.23 -15.82 8.53
CA ILE A 386 12.05 -16.31 9.25
C ILE A 386 12.40 -16.43 10.73
N MET A 387 11.59 -15.81 11.59
CA MET A 387 11.58 -16.02 13.03
C MET A 387 10.49 -17.05 13.34
N ALA A 388 10.80 -18.11 14.08
CA ALA A 388 9.89 -19.24 14.24
C ALA A 388 8.59 -18.82 14.93
N GLU A 389 8.71 -18.01 15.98
CA GLU A 389 7.58 -17.58 16.81
C GLU A 389 7.64 -16.09 17.12
N PRO A 390 6.49 -15.42 17.28
CA PRO A 390 6.46 -14.03 17.68
C PRO A 390 6.88 -13.87 19.14
N PHE A 391 7.47 -12.71 19.47
CA PHE A 391 7.62 -12.28 20.86
C PHE A 391 6.30 -11.71 21.36
N LEU A 392 6.06 -11.87 22.66
CA LEU A 392 4.92 -11.28 23.35
C LEU A 392 5.36 -10.11 24.21
N ILE A 393 4.66 -8.99 24.06
CA ILE A 393 4.74 -7.84 24.97
C ILE A 393 3.33 -7.48 25.44
N LYS A 394 3.23 -6.79 26.58
CA LYS A 394 1.97 -6.19 27.00
C LYS A 394 1.73 -4.91 26.22
N ASP A 395 0.53 -4.75 25.66
CA ASP A 395 0.08 -3.50 25.06
C ASP A 395 -0.21 -2.43 26.13
N GLN A 396 -0.60 -1.22 25.68
CA GLN A 396 -0.95 -0.10 26.56
C GLN A 396 -2.16 -0.37 27.49
N LYS A 397 -2.89 -1.46 27.29
CA LYS A 397 -4.02 -1.91 28.12
C LYS A 397 -3.68 -3.15 28.95
N GLY A 398 -2.43 -3.62 28.90
CA GLY A 398 -1.95 -4.78 29.63
C GLY A 398 -2.30 -6.14 29.00
N ARG A 399 -2.75 -6.18 27.74
CA ARG A 399 -3.00 -7.40 26.97
C ARG A 399 -1.71 -7.86 26.28
N TRP A 400 -1.39 -9.13 26.33
CA TRP A 400 -0.26 -9.71 25.62
C TRP A 400 -0.54 -9.77 24.11
N ILE A 401 0.29 -9.11 23.32
CA ILE A 401 0.20 -9.06 21.86
C ILE A 401 1.47 -9.63 21.23
N PRO A 402 1.37 -10.28 20.05
CA PRO A 402 2.54 -10.70 19.29
C PRO A 402 3.20 -9.49 18.62
N VAL A 403 4.52 -9.41 18.70
CA VAL A 403 5.35 -8.43 18.01
C VAL A 403 6.53 -9.10 17.33
N LYS A 404 7.01 -8.47 16.27
CA LYS A 404 8.24 -8.87 15.59
C LYS A 404 9.39 -7.94 15.97
N PRO A 405 10.29 -8.33 16.88
CA PRO A 405 11.52 -7.59 17.16
C PRO A 405 12.50 -7.73 16.01
N PHE A 406 13.02 -6.62 15.49
CA PHE A 406 14.20 -6.65 14.62
C PHE A 406 15.01 -5.35 14.75
N PRO A 407 16.35 -5.43 14.60
CA PRO A 407 17.23 -4.29 14.71
C PRO A 407 17.04 -3.28 13.58
N MET A 408 17.19 -2.01 13.95
CA MET A 408 17.08 -0.88 13.05
C MET A 408 18.18 0.14 13.35
N ALA A 409 18.69 0.77 12.30
CA ALA A 409 19.55 1.94 12.44
C ALA A 409 19.24 3.00 11.39
N VAL A 410 19.44 4.26 11.75
CA VAL A 410 19.59 5.34 10.78
C VAL A 410 20.90 6.08 11.05
N MET A 411 21.73 6.16 10.02
CA MET A 411 23.04 6.83 10.04
C MET A 411 22.89 8.35 9.94
N ASN A 412 24.00 9.07 10.12
CA ASN A 412 24.10 10.51 9.97
C ASN A 412 23.17 11.32 10.87
N GLN A 413 22.92 10.87 12.10
CA GLN A 413 22.19 11.68 13.08
C GLN A 413 23.19 12.51 13.89
N LYS A 414 22.89 13.78 14.16
CA LYS A 414 23.76 14.63 14.99
C LYS A 414 23.66 14.29 16.48
N GLU A 415 22.43 13.97 16.90
CA GLU A 415 22.04 13.78 18.28
C GLU A 415 20.83 12.85 18.39
N SER A 416 20.40 12.57 19.62
CA SER A 416 19.17 11.84 19.91
C SER A 416 18.55 12.40 21.18
N PRO A 417 17.25 12.77 21.18
CA PRO A 417 16.55 13.22 22.38
C PRO A 417 15.99 12.05 23.20
N PHE A 418 16.14 10.80 22.74
CA PHE A 418 15.44 9.67 23.32
C PHE A 418 16.19 9.06 24.50
N ILE A 419 15.40 8.52 25.44
CA ILE A 419 15.89 7.71 26.56
C ILE A 419 15.66 6.23 26.23
N PRO A 420 16.65 5.33 26.44
CA PRO A 420 16.53 3.92 26.12
C PRO A 420 15.29 3.27 26.72
N GLY A 421 14.72 2.31 26.00
CA GLY A 421 13.54 1.55 26.43
C GLY A 421 12.35 1.63 25.48
N LEU A 422 11.31 0.86 25.85
CA LEU A 422 10.10 0.66 25.07
C LEU A 422 9.23 1.93 25.02
N LYS A 423 8.75 2.28 23.83
CA LYS A 423 7.88 3.42 23.56
C LYS A 423 6.76 3.02 22.60
N TRP A 424 5.57 3.56 22.85
CA TRP A 424 4.42 3.38 21.97
C TRP A 424 4.33 4.51 20.95
N ARG A 425 4.05 4.17 19.70
CA ARG A 425 3.97 5.17 18.63
C ARG A 425 2.75 6.05 18.74
N TYR A 426 1.65 5.52 19.29
CA TYR A 426 0.38 6.20 19.41
C TYR A 426 -0.16 6.18 20.83
N PRO A 427 -0.69 7.30 21.34
CA PRO A 427 -1.40 7.33 22.60
C PRO A 427 -2.57 6.34 22.64
N VAL A 428 -2.76 5.69 23.78
CA VAL A 428 -3.84 4.72 24.01
C VAL A 428 -5.25 5.31 23.88
N ASN A 429 -5.41 6.61 24.12
CA ASN A 429 -6.69 7.31 24.09
C ASN A 429 -7.13 7.75 22.69
N LEU A 430 -6.32 7.53 21.65
CA LEU A 430 -6.75 7.80 20.28
C LEU A 430 -7.78 6.76 19.81
N PRO A 431 -8.76 7.15 18.97
CA PRO A 431 -9.66 6.18 18.33
C PRO A 431 -8.88 5.15 17.50
N ASP A 432 -9.35 3.90 17.44
CA ASP A 432 -8.68 2.80 16.72
C ASP A 432 -8.37 3.15 15.26
N LEU A 433 -9.29 3.84 14.58
CA LEU A 433 -9.08 4.30 13.20
C LEU A 433 -7.84 5.20 13.06
N GLN A 434 -7.48 5.95 14.10
CA GLN A 434 -6.40 6.94 14.09
C GLN A 434 -5.10 6.42 14.69
N ARG A 435 -5.05 5.19 15.23
CA ARG A 435 -3.85 4.64 15.88
C ARG A 435 -3.43 3.28 15.35
N THR A 436 -2.20 2.90 15.66
CA THR A 436 -1.70 1.53 15.59
C THR A 436 -1.23 1.10 16.97
N ASP A 437 -1.25 -0.21 17.22
CA ASP A 437 -0.68 -0.79 18.44
C ASP A 437 0.82 -1.10 18.21
N ASP A 438 1.54 -0.20 17.56
CA ASP A 438 2.96 -0.40 17.25
C ASP A 438 3.85 0.21 18.33
N ALA A 439 4.92 -0.51 18.64
CA ALA A 439 5.95 -0.07 19.55
C ALA A 439 7.33 -0.05 18.89
N TRP A 440 8.27 0.55 19.61
CA TRP A 440 9.68 0.52 19.30
C TRP A 440 10.45 0.64 20.61
N ALA A 441 11.67 0.11 20.67
CA ALA A 441 12.55 0.28 21.81
C ALA A 441 13.78 1.07 21.38
N TYR A 442 13.98 2.26 21.97
CA TYR A 442 15.20 3.01 21.73
C TYR A 442 16.37 2.29 22.39
N VAL A 443 17.48 2.16 21.67
CA VAL A 443 18.69 1.51 22.17
C VAL A 443 19.72 2.57 22.54
N GLY A 444 20.04 3.47 21.60
CA GLY A 444 21.10 4.45 21.82
C GLY A 444 21.50 5.17 20.54
N LEU A 445 22.44 6.09 20.69
CA LEU A 445 23.12 6.76 19.60
C LEU A 445 24.55 6.22 19.57
N ALA A 446 24.85 5.35 18.62
CA ALA A 446 26.17 4.75 18.49
C ALA A 446 27.08 5.67 17.66
N ASP A 447 28.32 5.82 18.11
CA ASP A 447 29.37 6.58 17.43
C ASP A 447 30.56 5.66 17.10
N GLY A 448 31.58 6.19 16.43
CA GLY A 448 32.81 5.45 16.09
C GLY A 448 32.67 4.54 14.87
N LEU A 449 31.68 4.80 14.01
CA LEU A 449 31.59 4.14 12.70
C LEU A 449 32.70 4.67 11.77
N PRO A 450 33.29 3.83 10.90
CA PRO A 450 34.33 4.27 9.96
C PRO A 450 33.87 5.43 9.06
N GLU A 451 32.58 5.46 8.71
CA GLU A 451 31.93 6.49 7.90
C GLU A 451 30.47 6.71 8.38
N ASN A 452 29.82 7.78 7.92
CA ASN A 452 28.39 8.08 8.10
C ASN A 452 27.93 8.48 9.52
N ASN A 453 28.86 9.03 10.32
CA ASN A 453 28.64 9.66 11.64
C ASN A 453 27.75 8.81 12.58
N LYS A 454 27.20 9.40 13.65
CA LYS A 454 26.42 8.69 14.65
C LYS A 454 25.17 8.00 14.07
N ALA A 455 24.95 6.76 14.49
CA ALA A 455 23.81 5.95 14.11
C ALA A 455 22.78 5.87 15.25
N LEU A 456 21.55 6.32 14.98
CA LEU A 456 20.43 6.16 15.90
C LEU A 456 19.93 4.71 15.82
N LEU A 457 20.00 3.98 16.93
CA LEU A 457 19.67 2.56 17.02
C LEU A 457 18.33 2.34 17.74
N TRP A 458 17.50 1.46 17.19
CA TRP A 458 16.28 1.00 17.84
C TRP A 458 15.91 -0.42 17.46
N ILE A 459 15.02 -1.03 18.24
CA ILE A 459 14.35 -2.29 17.90
C ILE A 459 12.94 -1.93 17.44
N GLN A 460 12.58 -2.32 16.22
CA GLN A 460 11.20 -2.20 15.76
C GLN A 460 10.36 -3.29 16.42
N LEU A 461 9.20 -2.94 16.99
CA LEU A 461 8.29 -3.86 17.69
C LEU A 461 6.85 -3.65 17.18
N ASP A 462 6.64 -3.92 15.91
CA ASP A 462 5.31 -3.78 15.31
C ASP A 462 4.40 -4.94 15.70
N LYS A 463 3.14 -4.64 16.05
CA LYS A 463 2.15 -5.68 16.35
C LYS A 463 1.91 -6.57 15.14
N MET A 464 1.99 -7.86 15.32
CA MET A 464 1.73 -8.79 14.23
C MET A 464 0.22 -9.00 14.04
N SER A 465 -0.20 -9.26 12.80
CA SER A 465 -1.65 -9.30 12.47
C SER A 465 -2.08 -10.37 11.48
N HIS A 466 -1.15 -11.03 10.77
CA HIS A 466 -1.47 -12.07 9.78
C HIS A 466 -0.54 -13.25 9.97
N LYS A 467 -0.66 -14.24 9.08
CA LYS A 467 0.03 -15.54 9.16
C LYS A 467 -0.56 -16.40 10.29
N LEU A 468 -1.88 -16.33 10.42
CA LEU A 468 -2.67 -17.14 11.32
C LEU A 468 -2.70 -18.60 10.84
N GLY A 469 -2.57 -19.51 11.79
CA GLY A 469 -2.62 -20.95 11.58
C GLY A 469 -3.09 -21.67 12.83
N GLY A 470 -2.62 -22.91 12.99
CA GLY A 470 -2.84 -23.67 14.22
C GLY A 470 -2.27 -22.93 15.43
N SER A 471 -2.85 -23.21 16.60
CA SER A 471 -2.28 -22.69 17.86
C SER A 471 -0.87 -23.24 18.05
N ARG A 472 0.07 -22.40 18.52
CA ARG A 472 1.36 -22.86 19.04
C ARG A 472 1.19 -23.71 20.31
N SER A 473 2.20 -24.50 20.62
CA SER A 473 2.22 -25.33 21.83
C SER A 473 2.33 -24.47 23.09
N CYS A 474 1.93 -25.00 24.25
CA CYS A 474 2.15 -24.33 25.53
C CYS A 474 3.64 -24.07 25.77
N ASP A 475 4.50 -25.01 25.38
CA ASP A 475 5.95 -24.96 25.57
C ASP A 475 6.58 -23.73 24.89
N SER A 476 6.05 -23.27 23.76
CA SER A 476 6.49 -22.03 23.11
C SER A 476 6.49 -20.80 24.04
N CYS A 477 5.63 -20.81 25.07
CA CYS A 477 5.48 -19.71 26.02
C CYS A 477 5.95 -20.07 27.43
N HIS A 478 5.87 -21.35 27.79
CA HIS A 478 6.00 -21.82 29.17
C HIS A 478 7.22 -22.70 29.42
N ALA A 479 7.96 -23.12 28.37
CA ALA A 479 9.14 -23.97 28.56
C ALA A 479 10.27 -23.27 29.31
N SER A 480 10.37 -21.94 29.20
CA SER A 480 11.42 -21.19 29.88
C SER A 480 11.06 -20.95 31.35
N ALA A 481 11.83 -21.56 32.25
CA ALA A 481 11.62 -21.47 33.70
C ALA A 481 11.81 -20.04 34.25
N ASP A 482 12.67 -19.24 33.61
CA ASP A 482 12.89 -17.83 34.01
C ASP A 482 11.84 -16.87 33.40
N GLY A 483 10.96 -17.37 32.52
CA GLY A 483 9.97 -16.60 31.78
C GLY A 483 10.54 -15.85 30.58
N SER A 484 11.80 -16.11 30.18
CA SER A 484 12.43 -15.48 29.03
C SER A 484 11.89 -16.00 27.70
N GLN A 485 11.80 -15.12 26.73
CA GLN A 485 11.51 -15.46 25.34
C GLN A 485 12.81 -15.37 24.54
N ARG A 486 13.12 -16.41 23.75
CA ARG A 486 14.37 -16.51 23.00
C ARG A 486 14.09 -16.97 21.58
N GLN A 487 14.68 -16.32 20.60
CA GLN A 487 14.63 -16.76 19.21
C GLN A 487 16.01 -16.55 18.58
N THR A 488 16.43 -17.52 17.78
CA THR A 488 17.57 -17.38 16.87
C THR A 488 17.02 -17.19 15.46
N VAL A 489 17.45 -16.13 14.79
CA VAL A 489 16.97 -15.74 13.48
C VAL A 489 18.14 -15.76 12.51
N THR A 490 17.97 -16.47 11.40
CA THR A 490 18.87 -16.39 10.24
C THR A 490 18.25 -15.54 9.15
N TRP A 491 19.09 -14.91 8.34
CA TRP A 491 18.66 -14.05 7.24
C TRP A 491 19.69 -14.02 6.11
N GLU A 492 19.22 -13.61 4.94
CA GLU A 492 20.01 -13.34 3.75
C GLU A 492 19.87 -11.87 3.36
N TYR A 493 20.96 -11.26 2.91
CA TYR A 493 21.04 -9.91 2.40
C TYR A 493 21.22 -9.89 0.88
N SER A 494 20.47 -9.05 0.18
CA SER A 494 20.51 -8.94 -1.28
C SER A 494 20.28 -7.52 -1.84
N ASP A 495 20.28 -6.49 -0.99
CA ASP A 495 20.12 -5.11 -1.45
C ASP A 495 21.45 -4.54 -1.99
N PRO A 496 21.43 -3.42 -2.74
CA PRO A 496 22.65 -2.72 -3.16
C PRO A 496 23.53 -2.30 -1.98
N GLY A 497 24.82 -2.05 -2.23
CA GLY A 497 25.77 -1.56 -1.21
C GLY A 497 26.67 -2.65 -0.60
N ALA A 498 26.35 -3.92 -0.79
CA ALA A 498 27.24 -5.04 -0.50
C ALA A 498 26.97 -6.21 -1.47
N LEU A 499 27.93 -7.13 -1.58
CA LEU A 499 27.68 -8.43 -2.21
C LEU A 499 26.67 -9.23 -1.36
N PRO A 500 25.85 -10.12 -1.95
CA PRO A 500 24.94 -10.95 -1.17
C PRO A 500 25.67 -11.75 -0.08
N PHE A 501 25.09 -11.82 1.11
CA PHE A 501 25.65 -12.55 2.25
C PHE A 501 24.56 -13.01 3.20
N SER A 502 24.88 -13.96 4.06
CA SER A 502 23.96 -14.49 5.07
C SER A 502 24.46 -14.15 6.47
N GLY A 503 23.54 -14.07 7.42
CA GLY A 503 23.86 -13.82 8.81
C GLY A 503 22.77 -14.30 9.74
N GLY A 504 22.95 -14.01 11.02
CA GLY A 504 21.96 -14.32 12.03
C GLY A 504 22.11 -13.44 13.26
N HIS A 505 21.07 -13.42 14.07
CA HIS A 505 21.07 -12.76 15.36
C HIS A 505 20.19 -13.53 16.35
N SER A 506 20.44 -13.33 17.63
CA SER A 506 19.59 -13.83 18.70
C SER A 506 18.81 -12.68 19.31
N VAL A 507 17.53 -12.90 19.53
CA VAL A 507 16.68 -11.99 20.31
C VAL A 507 16.37 -12.66 21.63
N VAL A 508 16.55 -11.93 22.72
CA VAL A 508 16.23 -12.37 24.08
C VAL A 508 15.38 -11.27 24.72
N ALA A 509 14.26 -11.66 25.30
CA ALA A 509 13.46 -10.81 26.18
C ALA A 509 13.37 -11.52 27.52
N ASP A 510 14.04 -10.99 28.53
CA ASP A 510 14.04 -11.51 29.90
C ASP A 510 13.63 -10.41 30.88
N LYS A 511 14.01 -10.55 32.16
CA LYS A 511 13.61 -9.62 33.23
C LYS A 511 14.57 -8.44 33.40
N THR A 512 15.70 -8.43 32.68
CA THR A 512 16.69 -7.35 32.69
C THR A 512 16.34 -6.28 31.67
#